data_AF-A0A8R1HMC4-F1
#
_entry.id   AF-A0A8R1HMC4-F1
#
_cell.length_a   1.000
_cell.length_b   1.000
_cell.length_c   1.000
_cell.angle_alpha   90.00
_cell.angle_beta   90.00
_cell.angle_gamma   90.00
#
_symmetry.space_group_name_H-M   'P 1'
#
loop_
_entity.id
_entity.type
_entity.pdbx_description
1 polymer ?
#
loop_
_entity_poly.entity_id
_entity_poly.type
_entity_poly.pdbx_seq_one_letter_code
_entity_poly.pdbx_strand_id
1 'polypeptide(L)'
;MLCPIIPLLLVNGSEGIGTGWSTKIANRSANDVIDLMRRKIDNMDSESIAPFYEDFDGKIEVCPATKFTSVGKIQTHRPERKNAATFSLEIQELPVGIWTSKYKEKLTKILETLPVVDFSEHHTEKRVNFRLTFDRKSGLKLLKKSNLELLTMFKLRNSFTENPTLFDANGRLRVYENVVDIAAEFFKVRRSLYEQRLETQKEECEKKLRYVENQVAWAHDM
;
A
#
# COMPACT_ATOMS: atom_id res chain seq x y z
N MET A 1 15.85 -19.37 0.51
CA MET A 1 14.81 -18.31 0.51
C MET A 1 13.48 -18.97 0.82
N LEU A 2 12.64 -18.38 1.68
CA LEU A 2 11.29 -18.93 1.91
C LEU A 2 10.40 -18.62 0.70
N CYS A 3 9.56 -19.57 0.28
CA CYS A 3 8.54 -19.34 -0.74
C CYS A 3 7.16 -19.32 -0.06
N PRO A 4 6.57 -18.13 0.20
CA PRO A 4 5.23 -18.03 0.78
C PRO A 4 4.14 -18.53 -0.19
N ILE A 5 2.89 -18.63 0.28
CA ILE A 5 1.74 -19.03 -0.56
C ILE A 5 1.29 -17.93 -1.54
N ILE A 6 1.57 -16.67 -1.22
CA ILE A 6 1.33 -15.47 -2.04
C ILE A 6 2.59 -14.60 -2.01
N PRO A 7 2.86 -13.75 -3.03
CA PRO A 7 4.06 -12.93 -3.06
C PRO A 7 4.00 -11.81 -2.00
N LEU A 8 4.52 -12.09 -0.80
CA LEU A 8 4.54 -11.15 0.33
C LEU A 8 5.29 -9.86 0.02
N LEU A 9 6.23 -9.90 -0.93
CA LEU A 9 6.92 -8.72 -1.46
C LEU A 9 5.93 -7.67 -2.01
N LEU A 10 4.87 -8.11 -2.70
CA LEU A 10 3.85 -7.22 -3.23
C LEU A 10 2.91 -6.72 -2.12
N VAL A 11 2.58 -7.59 -1.16
CA VAL A 11 1.69 -7.23 -0.04
C VAL A 11 2.31 -6.15 0.84
N ASN A 12 3.54 -6.38 1.31
CA ASN A 12 4.21 -5.48 2.25
C ASN A 12 5.00 -4.35 1.57
N GLY A 13 5.15 -4.41 0.24
CA GLY A 13 6.08 -3.55 -0.47
C GLY A 13 7.54 -3.88 -0.17
N SER A 14 8.45 -3.07 -0.72
CA SER A 14 9.88 -3.16 -0.47
C SER A 14 10.53 -1.81 -0.75
N GLU A 15 11.40 -1.36 0.16
CA GLU A 15 12.22 -0.17 -0.05
C GLU A 15 13.66 -0.47 0.39
N GLY A 16 14.62 -0.18 -0.47
CA GLY A 16 16.02 -0.47 -0.20
C GLY A 16 16.95 0.27 -1.14
N ILE A 17 18.13 0.64 -0.62
CA ILE A 17 19.19 1.31 -1.36
C ILE A 17 20.45 0.46 -1.25
N GLY A 18 21.09 0.18 -2.37
CA GLY A 18 22.38 -0.50 -2.45
C GLY A 18 23.36 0.29 -3.32
N THR A 19 24.55 -0.27 -3.51
CA THR A 19 25.58 0.35 -4.37
C THR A 19 25.19 0.17 -5.85
N GLY A 20 24.81 1.27 -6.50
CA GLY A 20 24.43 1.30 -7.91
C GLY A 20 22.97 0.92 -8.21
N TRP A 21 22.19 0.51 -7.20
CA TRP A 21 20.81 0.06 -7.37
C TRP A 21 19.91 0.54 -6.22
N SER A 22 18.63 0.70 -6.50
CA SER A 22 17.59 0.95 -5.49
C SER A 22 16.34 0.17 -5.85
N THR A 23 15.55 -0.17 -4.84
CA THR A 23 14.26 -0.83 -5.03
C THR A 23 13.19 -0.05 -4.29
N LYS A 24 12.07 0.19 -4.97
CA LYS A 24 10.88 0.80 -4.37
C LYS A 24 9.63 0.17 -4.97
N ILE A 25 8.90 -0.54 -4.14
CA ILE A 25 7.65 -1.24 -4.46
C ILE A 25 6.66 -0.86 -3.37
N ALA A 26 5.52 -0.30 -3.76
CA ALA A 26 4.47 0.05 -2.81
C ALA A 26 3.67 -1.19 -2.40
N ASN A 27 3.02 -1.09 -1.25
CA ASN A 27 2.15 -2.12 -0.71
C ASN A 27 0.96 -2.36 -1.63
N ARG A 28 0.45 -3.58 -1.61
CA ARG A 28 -0.74 -4.02 -2.35
C ARG A 28 -1.69 -4.72 -1.41
N SER A 29 -2.99 -4.65 -1.71
CA SER A 29 -4.01 -5.39 -0.97
C SER A 29 -3.74 -6.88 -1.08
N ALA A 30 -3.76 -7.59 0.05
CA ALA A 30 -3.59 -9.03 0.05
C ALA A 30 -4.66 -9.74 -0.81
N ASN A 31 -5.90 -9.21 -0.80
CA ASN A 31 -6.99 -9.75 -1.61
C ASN A 31 -6.71 -9.58 -3.11
N ASP A 32 -6.23 -8.40 -3.53
CA ASP A 32 -5.92 -8.13 -4.94
C ASP A 32 -4.75 -9.01 -5.42
N VAL A 33 -3.76 -9.24 -4.55
CA VAL A 33 -2.65 -10.17 -4.82
C VAL A 33 -3.14 -11.61 -4.93
N ILE A 34 -4.06 -12.04 -4.06
CA ILE A 34 -4.68 -13.37 -4.13
C ILE A 34 -5.45 -13.54 -5.44
N ASP A 35 -6.25 -12.56 -5.82
CA ASP A 35 -7.03 -12.60 -7.07
C ASP A 35 -6.12 -12.58 -8.30
N LEU A 36 -5.01 -11.82 -8.26
CA LEU A 36 -3.96 -11.87 -9.26
C LEU A 36 -3.35 -13.27 -9.40
N MET A 37 -3.08 -13.97 -8.28
CA MET A 37 -2.61 -15.36 -8.32
C MET A 37 -3.66 -16.33 -8.85
N ARG A 38 -4.94 -16.17 -8.47
CA ARG A 38 -6.04 -17.01 -8.97
C ARG A 38 -6.20 -16.89 -10.47
N ARG A 39 -6.20 -15.66 -11.02
CA ARG A 39 -6.24 -15.46 -12.47
C ARG A 39 -5.11 -16.18 -13.20
N LYS A 40 -3.90 -16.21 -12.61
CA LYS A 40 -2.78 -16.97 -13.17
C LYS A 40 -2.98 -18.49 -13.12
N ILE A 41 -3.62 -19.02 -12.07
CA ILE A 41 -4.00 -20.45 -12.00
C ILE A 41 -4.95 -20.79 -13.14
N ASP A 42 -5.90 -19.90 -13.42
CA ASP A 42 -6.91 -20.08 -14.47
C ASP A 42 -6.40 -19.72 -15.89
N ASN A 43 -5.10 -19.39 -16.04
CA ASN A 43 -4.48 -18.90 -17.28
C ASN A 43 -5.20 -17.69 -17.91
N MET A 44 -5.77 -16.81 -17.08
CA MET A 44 -6.38 -15.55 -17.51
C MET A 44 -5.37 -14.40 -17.53
N ASP A 45 -5.61 -13.44 -18.42
CA ASP A 45 -4.84 -12.20 -18.44
C ASP A 45 -4.97 -11.43 -17.12
N SER A 46 -3.86 -10.83 -16.72
CA SER A 46 -3.69 -10.19 -15.43
C SER A 46 -3.42 -8.70 -15.60
N GLU A 47 -4.26 -7.88 -14.99
CA GLU A 47 -4.07 -6.43 -14.96
C GLU A 47 -3.15 -6.02 -13.80
N SER A 48 -2.53 -4.85 -13.93
CA SER A 48 -1.72 -4.28 -12.86
C SER A 48 -2.61 -3.85 -11.70
N ILE A 49 -2.22 -4.25 -10.49
CA ILE A 49 -2.91 -3.88 -9.26
C ILE A 49 -2.35 -2.56 -8.69
N ALA A 50 -3.25 -1.69 -8.23
CA ALA A 50 -2.88 -0.38 -7.69
C ALA A 50 -2.30 -0.49 -6.27
N PRO A 51 -1.45 0.47 -5.83
CA PRO A 51 -1.01 0.54 -4.45
C PRO A 51 -2.17 0.63 -3.46
N PHE A 52 -2.01 -0.03 -2.32
CA PHE A 52 -2.99 -0.03 -1.23
C PHE A 52 -2.27 -0.02 0.11
N TYR A 53 -2.76 0.80 1.04
CA TYR A 53 -2.24 0.91 2.39
C TYR A 53 -3.41 0.75 3.36
N GLU A 54 -3.26 -0.18 4.32
CA GLU A 54 -4.26 -0.43 5.35
C GLU A 54 -4.48 0.83 6.21
N ASP A 55 -5.72 1.07 6.63
CA ASP A 55 -6.17 2.25 7.39
C ASP A 55 -5.97 3.63 6.72
N PHE A 56 -5.50 3.70 5.46
CA PHE A 56 -5.39 4.96 4.72
C PHE A 56 -6.74 5.38 4.11
N ASP A 57 -7.29 6.52 4.56
CA ASP A 57 -8.59 7.06 4.09
C ASP A 57 -8.43 8.13 2.99
N GLY A 58 -7.23 8.24 2.42
CA GLY A 58 -6.92 9.13 1.31
C GLY A 58 -7.18 8.48 -0.06
N LYS A 59 -6.75 9.16 -1.11
CA LYS A 59 -6.88 8.66 -2.49
C LYS A 59 -5.52 8.39 -3.10
N ILE A 60 -5.38 7.27 -3.80
CA ILE A 60 -4.20 6.97 -4.61
C ILE A 60 -4.58 7.13 -6.08
N GLU A 61 -3.98 8.13 -6.72
CA GLU A 61 -4.16 8.42 -8.13
C GLU A 61 -3.07 7.73 -8.94
N VAL A 62 -3.48 6.84 -9.84
CA VAL A 62 -2.57 6.20 -10.80
C VAL A 62 -2.23 7.21 -11.89
N CYS A 63 -0.94 7.52 -12.04
CA CYS A 63 -0.41 8.34 -13.14
C CYS A 63 0.12 7.36 -14.24
N PRO A 64 1.12 7.68 -15.09
CA PRO A 64 1.70 6.66 -15.99
C PRO A 64 2.12 5.38 -15.24
N ALA A 65 2.25 4.25 -15.95
CA ALA A 65 2.28 2.86 -15.44
C ALA A 65 2.95 2.57 -14.07
N THR A 66 4.00 3.30 -13.66
CA THR A 66 4.74 3.09 -12.39
C THR A 66 4.74 4.29 -11.44
N LYS A 67 4.06 5.39 -11.79
CA LYS A 67 3.98 6.62 -11.00
C LYS A 67 2.62 6.73 -10.35
N PHE A 68 2.62 6.99 -9.04
CA PHE A 68 1.42 7.12 -8.24
C PHE A 68 1.45 8.41 -7.45
N THR A 69 0.28 8.99 -7.19
CA THR A 69 0.15 10.15 -6.31
C THR A 69 -0.79 9.80 -5.17
N SER A 70 -0.24 9.74 -3.96
CA SER A 70 -1.03 9.67 -2.74
C SER A 70 -1.54 11.06 -2.38
N VAL A 71 -2.84 11.15 -2.10
CA VAL A 71 -3.56 12.38 -1.82
C VAL A 71 -4.18 12.24 -0.45
N GLY A 72 -3.84 13.16 0.44
CA GLY A 72 -4.46 13.27 1.76
C GLY A 72 -5.89 13.80 1.69
N LYS A 73 -6.48 14.08 2.85
CA LYS A 73 -7.87 14.52 2.97
C LYS A 73 -7.94 15.85 3.68
N ILE A 74 -8.57 16.82 3.03
CA ILE A 74 -8.86 18.13 3.62
C ILE A 74 -10.35 18.43 3.46
N GLN A 75 -10.97 18.89 4.53
CA GLN A 75 -12.38 19.27 4.56
C GLN A 75 -12.52 20.72 4.99
N THR A 76 -13.41 21.44 4.30
CA THR A 76 -13.77 22.81 4.67
C THR A 76 -15.08 22.78 5.44
N HIS A 77 -15.04 23.19 6.70
CA HIS A 77 -16.22 23.34 7.55
C HIS A 77 -16.63 24.80 7.59
N ARG A 78 -17.83 25.06 7.09
CA ARG A 78 -18.48 26.38 7.15
C ARG A 78 -19.52 26.31 8.25
N PRO A 79 -19.56 27.26 9.19
CA PRO A 79 -20.62 27.27 10.20
C PRO A 79 -21.99 27.43 9.55
N GLU A 80 -23.01 26.79 10.12
CA GLU A 80 -24.39 26.83 9.61
C GLU A 80 -24.99 28.24 9.56
N ARG A 81 -24.50 29.15 10.42
CA ARG A 81 -24.92 30.55 10.40
C ARG A 81 -24.27 31.27 9.22
N LYS A 82 -25.09 31.79 8.29
CA LYS A 82 -24.64 32.60 7.14
C LYS A 82 -23.70 33.76 7.53
N ASN A 83 -23.83 34.29 8.75
CA ASN A 83 -23.06 35.43 9.28
C ASN A 83 -21.92 35.03 10.23
N ALA A 84 -21.55 33.75 10.33
CA ALA A 84 -20.44 33.37 11.18
C ALA A 84 -19.14 34.03 10.69
N ALA A 85 -18.41 34.64 11.63
CA ALA A 85 -17.19 35.37 11.37
C ALA A 85 -16.04 34.44 10.96
N THR A 86 -16.03 33.18 11.39
CA THR A 86 -14.93 32.24 11.13
C THR A 86 -15.36 31.04 10.30
N PHE A 87 -14.38 30.34 9.73
CA PHE A 87 -14.54 29.00 9.15
C PHE A 87 -13.32 28.15 9.51
N SER A 88 -13.44 26.83 9.41
CA SER A 88 -12.34 25.91 9.69
C SER A 88 -11.99 25.03 8.50
N LEU A 89 -10.69 24.74 8.36
CA LEU A 89 -10.18 23.67 7.50
C LEU A 89 -9.65 22.55 8.38
N GLU A 90 -10.08 21.32 8.09
CA GLU A 90 -9.62 20.13 8.80
C GLU A 90 -8.83 19.24 7.86
N ILE A 91 -7.58 18.97 8.22
CA ILE A 91 -6.72 18.01 7.54
C ILE A 91 -6.87 16.69 8.28
N GLN A 92 -7.57 15.75 7.66
CA GLN A 92 -8.00 14.48 8.28
C GLN A 92 -7.13 13.29 7.85
N GLU A 93 -6.31 13.45 6.82
CA GLU A 93 -5.40 12.40 6.35
C GLU A 93 -4.18 13.02 5.66
N LEU A 94 -3.01 12.42 5.88
CA LEU A 94 -1.76 12.84 5.24
C LEU A 94 -1.41 11.88 4.10
N PRO A 95 -0.74 12.35 3.04
CA PRO A 95 -0.22 11.45 2.01
C PRO A 95 0.68 10.37 2.58
N VAL A 96 0.65 9.18 1.96
CA VAL A 96 1.43 8.03 2.40
C VAL A 96 2.93 8.36 2.43
N GLY A 97 3.60 7.89 3.48
CA GLY A 97 5.03 8.12 3.73
C GLY A 97 5.36 9.46 4.40
N ILE A 98 4.35 10.27 4.74
CA ILE A 98 4.54 11.52 5.47
C ILE A 98 4.19 11.33 6.96
N TRP A 99 5.19 11.51 7.81
CA TRP A 99 5.02 11.47 9.27
C TRP A 99 4.37 12.75 9.80
N THR A 100 3.47 12.61 10.78
CA THR A 100 2.74 13.73 11.42
C THR A 100 3.66 14.82 11.96
N SER A 101 4.77 14.44 12.60
CA SER A 101 5.77 15.38 13.13
C SER A 101 6.45 16.21 12.04
N LYS A 102 6.96 15.54 10.99
CA LYS A 102 7.56 16.21 9.82
C LYS A 102 6.54 17.07 9.07
N TYR A 103 5.28 16.65 9.05
CA TYR A 103 4.22 17.44 8.43
C TYR A 103 3.90 18.68 9.24
N LYS A 104 3.81 18.58 10.58
CA LYS A 104 3.61 19.72 11.48
C LYS A 104 4.65 20.81 11.27
N GLU A 105 5.94 20.46 11.20
CA GLU A 105 7.01 21.43 10.91
C GLU A 105 6.82 22.16 9.59
N LYS A 106 6.40 21.45 8.54
CA LYS A 106 6.08 22.04 7.23
C LYS A 106 4.83 22.90 7.29
N LEU A 107 3.82 22.45 8.03
CA LEU A 107 2.54 23.14 8.19
C LEU A 107 2.77 24.48 8.90
N THR A 108 3.53 24.52 10.00
CA THR A 108 3.83 25.77 10.73
C THR A 108 4.40 26.85 9.81
N LYS A 109 5.35 26.49 8.93
CA LYS A 109 5.93 27.42 7.93
C LYS A 109 4.89 27.92 6.93
N ILE A 110 3.93 27.08 6.54
CA ILE A 110 2.80 27.49 5.68
C ILE A 110 1.87 28.43 6.45
N LEU A 111 1.57 28.14 7.72
CA LEU A 111 0.68 28.95 8.55
C LEU A 111 1.23 30.35 8.81
N GLU A 112 2.56 30.54 8.92
CA GLU A 112 3.20 31.86 9.04
C GLU A 112 2.84 32.82 7.89
N THR A 113 2.53 32.26 6.71
CA THR A 113 2.17 33.05 5.52
C THR A 113 0.66 33.29 5.39
N LEU A 114 -0.15 32.74 6.29
CA LEU A 114 -1.61 32.73 6.20
C LEU A 114 -2.24 33.44 7.40
N PRO A 115 -3.42 34.08 7.21
CA PRO A 115 -4.12 34.75 8.29
C PRO A 115 -4.91 33.76 9.17
N VAL A 116 -4.19 32.83 9.80
CA VAL A 116 -4.74 31.82 10.71
C VAL A 116 -5.07 32.49 12.04
N VAL A 117 -6.28 32.26 12.54
CA VAL A 117 -6.74 32.77 13.83
C VAL A 117 -6.37 31.80 14.95
N ASP A 118 -6.56 30.50 14.70
CA ASP A 118 -6.30 29.45 15.68
C ASP A 118 -5.84 28.16 14.99
N PHE A 119 -4.98 27.42 15.67
CA PHE A 119 -4.38 26.17 15.22
C PHE A 119 -4.45 25.14 16.34
N SER A 120 -5.14 24.03 16.08
CA SER A 120 -5.36 22.96 17.06
C SER A 120 -5.11 21.58 16.47
N GLU A 121 -4.55 20.69 17.28
CA GLU A 121 -4.22 19.30 16.93
C GLU A 121 -5.13 18.34 17.68
N HIS A 122 -5.84 17.47 16.95
CA HIS A 122 -6.76 16.48 17.50
C HIS A 122 -6.39 15.08 16.99
N HIS A 123 -5.11 14.75 17.08
CA HIS A 123 -4.60 13.44 16.67
C HIS A 123 -5.08 12.32 17.61
N THR A 124 -5.25 11.14 17.04
CA THR A 124 -5.35 9.88 17.78
C THR A 124 -4.15 9.00 17.41
N GLU A 125 -3.98 7.85 18.05
CA GLU A 125 -2.88 6.93 17.72
C GLU A 125 -2.87 6.51 16.24
N LYS A 126 -4.06 6.40 15.62
CA LYS A 126 -4.22 5.92 14.24
C LYS A 126 -4.63 7.00 13.23
N ARG A 127 -5.17 8.13 13.66
CA ARG A 127 -5.71 9.17 12.76
C ARG A 127 -5.16 10.55 13.05
N VAL A 128 -4.87 11.27 11.98
CA VAL A 128 -4.39 12.65 12.00
C VAL A 128 -5.56 13.62 11.86
N ASN A 129 -5.69 14.58 12.76
CA ASN A 129 -6.55 15.74 12.56
C ASN A 129 -5.83 17.05 12.91
N PHE A 130 -5.59 17.90 11.92
CA PHE A 130 -5.19 19.29 12.13
C PHE A 130 -6.37 20.20 11.80
N ARG A 131 -6.79 21.02 12.78
CA ARG A 131 -7.85 22.00 12.59
C ARG A 131 -7.24 23.40 12.54
N LEU A 132 -7.52 24.09 11.42
CA LEU A 132 -7.09 25.44 11.14
C LEU A 132 -8.32 26.36 11.13
N THR A 133 -8.36 27.35 12.00
CA THR A 133 -9.46 28.32 12.06
C THR A 133 -9.04 29.63 11.41
N PHE A 134 -9.89 30.16 10.54
CA PHE A 134 -9.65 31.41 9.80
C PHE A 134 -10.81 32.38 10.00
N ASP A 135 -10.51 33.68 10.01
CA ASP A 135 -11.53 34.71 9.86
C ASP A 135 -12.00 34.77 8.40
N ARG A 136 -13.29 34.99 8.19
CA ARG A 136 -13.94 34.91 6.88
C ARG A 136 -13.50 36.04 5.96
N LYS A 137 -13.17 37.21 6.52
CA LYS A 137 -12.70 38.37 5.73
C LYS A 137 -11.29 38.14 5.23
N SER A 138 -10.38 37.71 6.10
CA SER A 138 -8.97 37.48 5.76
C SER A 138 -8.77 36.20 4.93
N GLY A 139 -9.53 35.14 5.22
CA GLY A 139 -9.48 33.84 4.55
C GLY A 139 -10.37 33.68 3.31
N LEU A 140 -10.99 34.75 2.80
CA LEU A 140 -11.91 34.69 1.65
C LEU A 140 -11.26 34.04 0.41
N LYS A 141 -9.95 34.27 0.21
CA LYS A 141 -9.17 33.67 -0.88
C LYS A 141 -9.09 32.14 -0.74
N LEU A 142 -9.01 31.61 0.47
CA LEU A 142 -8.98 30.16 0.73
C LEU A 142 -10.36 29.53 0.49
N LEU A 143 -11.44 30.21 0.87
CA LEU A 143 -12.82 29.73 0.64
C LEU A 143 -13.21 29.61 -0.83
N LYS A 144 -12.56 30.41 -1.70
CA LYS A 144 -12.77 30.38 -3.15
C LYS A 144 -11.91 29.33 -3.86
N LYS A 145 -10.89 28.78 -3.19
CA LYS A 145 -10.03 27.75 -3.77
C LYS A 145 -10.81 26.44 -3.91
N SER A 146 -10.54 25.75 -5.00
CA SER A 146 -10.99 24.37 -5.20
C SER A 146 -10.29 23.42 -4.22
N ASN A 147 -10.88 22.25 -4.01
CA ASN A 147 -10.27 21.22 -3.17
C ASN A 147 -8.85 20.85 -3.64
N LEU A 148 -8.62 20.80 -4.95
CA LEU A 148 -7.31 20.49 -5.54
C LEU A 148 -6.25 21.55 -5.22
N GLU A 149 -6.64 22.83 -5.25
CA GLU A 149 -5.75 23.94 -4.89
C GLU A 149 -5.41 23.91 -3.40
N LEU A 150 -6.37 23.58 -2.54
CA LEU A 150 -6.14 23.41 -1.11
C LEU A 150 -5.18 22.25 -0.84
N LEU A 151 -5.41 21.08 -1.45
CA LEU A 151 -4.52 19.92 -1.36
C LEU A 151 -3.08 20.28 -1.79
N THR A 152 -2.93 21.05 -2.86
CA THR A 152 -1.61 21.47 -3.37
C THR A 152 -0.96 22.51 -2.45
N MET A 153 -1.75 23.46 -1.94
CA MET A 153 -1.30 24.53 -1.05
C MET A 153 -0.80 23.99 0.29
N PHE A 154 -1.55 23.06 0.90
CA PHE A 154 -1.20 22.39 2.16
C PHE A 154 -0.27 21.19 1.97
N LYS A 155 0.29 20.98 0.77
CA LYS A 155 1.24 19.89 0.48
C LYS A 155 0.70 18.49 0.82
N LEU A 156 -0.60 18.29 0.62
CA LEU A 156 -1.33 17.03 0.83
C LEU A 156 -1.36 16.16 -0.44
N ARG A 157 -0.34 16.28 -1.29
CA ARG A 157 -0.12 15.42 -2.46
C ARG A 157 1.34 14.98 -2.44
N ASN A 158 1.57 13.68 -2.47
CA ASN A 158 2.90 13.09 -2.52
C ASN A 158 2.96 12.06 -3.65
N SER A 159 3.77 12.37 -4.67
CA SER A 159 4.01 11.46 -5.79
C SER A 159 5.21 10.57 -5.51
N PHE A 160 5.09 9.30 -5.86
CA PHE A 160 6.17 8.33 -5.82
C PHE A 160 6.18 7.51 -7.10
N THR A 161 7.37 7.03 -7.47
CA THR A 161 7.57 6.16 -8.63
C THR A 161 8.12 4.84 -8.14
N GLU A 162 7.53 3.74 -8.61
CA GLU A 162 8.05 2.41 -8.35
C GLU A 162 9.27 2.12 -9.22
N ASN A 163 10.26 1.48 -8.63
CA ASN A 163 11.45 0.97 -9.30
C ASN A 163 11.68 -0.46 -8.78
N PRO A 164 11.00 -1.47 -9.35
CA PRO A 164 11.11 -2.84 -8.88
C PRO A 164 12.41 -3.47 -9.40
N THR A 165 13.50 -3.24 -8.66
CA THR A 165 14.77 -3.96 -8.83
C THR A 165 14.85 -5.04 -7.76
N LEU A 166 14.92 -6.31 -8.16
CA LEU A 166 14.86 -7.46 -7.24
C LEU A 166 15.84 -8.55 -7.66
N PHE A 167 16.18 -9.43 -6.72
CA PHE A 167 16.86 -10.68 -7.03
C PHE A 167 15.87 -11.71 -7.56
N ASP A 168 16.21 -12.35 -8.68
CA ASP A 168 15.47 -13.46 -9.26
C ASP A 168 15.67 -14.76 -8.45
N ALA A 169 15.00 -15.84 -8.88
CA ALA A 169 15.12 -17.15 -8.24
C ALA A 169 16.54 -17.74 -8.26
N ASN A 170 17.41 -17.26 -9.17
CA ASN A 170 18.80 -17.67 -9.31
C ASN A 170 19.78 -16.73 -8.58
N GLY A 171 19.28 -15.73 -7.86
CA GLY A 171 20.09 -14.72 -7.17
C GLY A 171 20.70 -13.66 -8.08
N ARG A 172 20.19 -13.49 -9.31
CA ARG A 172 20.62 -12.42 -10.23
C ARG A 172 19.74 -11.20 -10.08
N LEU A 173 20.35 -10.03 -10.12
CA LEU A 173 19.61 -8.77 -10.01
C LEU A 173 18.90 -8.46 -11.34
N ARG A 174 17.62 -8.12 -11.25
CA ARG A 174 16.76 -7.83 -12.41
C ARG A 174 15.85 -6.63 -12.13
N VAL A 175 15.65 -5.81 -13.15
CA VAL A 175 14.63 -4.74 -13.16
C VAL A 175 13.36 -5.30 -13.81
N TYR A 176 12.24 -5.13 -13.14
CA TYR A 176 10.92 -5.52 -13.62
C TYR A 176 10.19 -4.28 -14.17
N GLU A 177 9.28 -4.44 -15.13
CA GLU A 177 8.54 -3.28 -15.67
C GLU A 177 7.33 -2.95 -14.81
N ASN A 178 6.65 -3.99 -14.32
CA ASN A 178 5.42 -3.86 -13.55
C ASN A 178 5.28 -4.99 -12.50
N VAL A 179 4.26 -4.88 -11.65
CA VAL A 179 3.96 -5.88 -10.62
C VAL A 179 3.45 -7.22 -11.17
N VAL A 180 2.89 -7.24 -12.38
CA VAL A 180 2.40 -8.46 -13.05
C VAL A 180 3.57 -9.36 -13.46
N ASP A 181 4.71 -8.78 -13.86
CA ASP A 181 5.93 -9.51 -14.19
C ASP A 181 6.51 -10.21 -12.97
N ILE A 182 6.57 -9.48 -11.84
CA ILE A 182 7.02 -10.01 -10.55
C ILE A 182 6.12 -11.17 -10.12
N ALA A 183 4.79 -10.97 -10.24
CA ALA A 183 3.80 -12.00 -9.94
C ALA A 183 3.94 -13.22 -10.85
N ALA A 184 4.25 -13.03 -12.14
CA ALA A 184 4.44 -14.13 -13.09
C ALA A 184 5.67 -14.97 -12.75
N GLU A 185 6.77 -14.33 -12.38
CA GLU A 185 7.99 -15.03 -11.97
C GLU A 185 7.78 -15.80 -10.66
N PHE A 186 7.18 -15.16 -9.66
CA PHE A 186 6.80 -15.80 -8.41
C PHE A 186 5.91 -17.03 -8.64
N PHE A 187 4.89 -16.90 -9.50
CA PHE A 187 3.95 -17.97 -9.80
C PHE A 187 4.65 -19.21 -10.36
N LYS A 188 5.60 -19.03 -11.29
CA LYS A 188 6.37 -20.14 -11.89
C LYS A 188 7.14 -20.93 -10.82
N VAL A 189 7.87 -20.21 -9.96
CA VAL A 189 8.63 -20.82 -8.86
C VAL A 189 7.68 -21.53 -7.90
N ARG A 190 6.58 -20.87 -7.51
CA ARG A 190 5.63 -21.39 -6.55
C ARG A 190 4.92 -22.65 -7.06
N ARG A 191 4.55 -22.69 -8.34
CA ARG A 191 3.92 -23.85 -8.98
C ARG A 191 4.83 -25.08 -8.95
N SER A 192 6.11 -24.93 -9.31
CA SER A 192 7.07 -26.05 -9.25
C SER A 192 7.22 -26.61 -7.83
N LEU A 193 7.22 -25.74 -6.81
CA LEU A 193 7.26 -26.18 -5.41
C LEU A 193 5.97 -26.89 -4.97
N TYR A 194 4.81 -26.51 -5.51
CA TYR A 194 3.57 -27.26 -5.28
C TYR A 194 3.59 -28.65 -5.91
N GLU A 195 4.15 -28.77 -7.12
CA GLU A 195 4.33 -30.06 -7.80
C GLU A 195 5.28 -30.97 -7.01
N GLN A 196 6.41 -30.45 -6.55
CA GLN A 196 7.34 -31.18 -5.68
C GLN A 196 6.68 -31.60 -4.35
N ARG A 197 5.93 -30.68 -3.72
CA ARG A 197 5.21 -30.97 -2.48
C ARG A 197 4.18 -32.08 -2.67
N LEU A 198 3.43 -32.05 -3.77
CA LEU A 198 2.45 -33.09 -4.09
C LEU A 198 3.12 -34.46 -4.17
N GLU A 199 4.26 -34.55 -4.85
CA GLU A 199 4.97 -35.81 -5.01
C GLU A 199 5.51 -36.34 -3.67
N THR A 200 6.14 -35.48 -2.87
CA THR A 200 6.59 -35.87 -1.52
C THR A 200 5.43 -36.37 -0.65
N GLN A 201 4.28 -35.69 -0.71
CA GLN A 201 3.10 -36.08 0.06
C GLN A 201 2.51 -37.42 -0.41
N LYS A 202 2.56 -37.73 -1.71
CA LYS A 202 2.16 -39.05 -2.23
C LYS A 202 3.06 -40.15 -1.69
N GLU A 203 4.38 -39.97 -1.79
CA GLU A 203 5.34 -40.96 -1.27
C GLU A 203 5.16 -41.19 0.24
N GLU A 204 4.90 -40.15 1.01
CA GLU A 204 4.60 -40.27 2.44
C GLU A 204 3.32 -41.07 2.70
N CYS A 205 2.27 -40.82 1.93
CA CYS A 205 1.00 -41.55 2.02
C CYS A 205 1.19 -43.03 1.64
N GLU A 206 1.95 -43.33 0.59
CA GLU A 206 2.26 -44.71 0.18
C GLU A 206 3.07 -45.46 1.25
N LYS A 207 4.06 -44.80 1.85
CA LYS A 207 4.83 -45.37 2.97
C LYS A 207 3.93 -45.67 4.17
N LYS A 208 3.02 -44.76 4.51
CA LYS A 208 2.04 -44.96 5.60
C LYS A 208 1.06 -46.08 5.29
N LEU A 209 0.56 -46.15 4.05
CA LEU A 209 -0.34 -47.21 3.61
C LEU A 209 0.33 -48.57 3.76
N ARG A 210 1.54 -48.73 3.20
CA ARG A 210 2.32 -49.96 3.32
C ARG A 210 2.60 -50.34 4.77
N TYR A 211 2.88 -49.36 5.63
CA TYR A 211 3.08 -49.61 7.06
C TYR A 211 1.82 -50.20 7.70
N VAL A 212 0.65 -49.62 7.44
CA VAL A 212 -0.64 -50.09 7.97
C VAL A 212 -1.02 -51.45 7.40
N GLU A 213 -0.80 -51.69 6.11
CA GLU A 213 -1.05 -52.99 5.46
C GLU A 213 -0.23 -54.11 6.11
N ASN A 214 1.05 -53.85 6.41
CA ASN A 214 1.89 -54.81 7.12
C ASN A 214 1.38 -55.10 8.54
N GLN A 215 0.84 -54.09 9.25
CA GLN A 215 0.25 -54.29 10.57
C GLN A 215 -1.02 -55.14 10.51
N VAL A 216 -1.87 -54.92 9.50
CA VAL A 216 -3.10 -55.68 9.28
C VAL A 216 -2.77 -57.14 8.93
N ALA A 217 -1.82 -57.36 8.02
CA ALA A 217 -1.38 -58.72 7.65
C ALA A 217 -0.86 -59.49 8.88
N TRP A 218 0.00 -58.86 9.68
CA TRP A 218 0.52 -59.46 10.92
C TRP A 218 -0.59 -59.84 11.91
N ALA A 219 -1.64 -59.02 12.03
CA ALA A 219 -2.76 -59.31 12.93
C ALA A 219 -3.66 -60.45 12.43
N HIS A 220 -3.74 -60.68 11.12
CA HIS A 220 -4.52 -61.78 10.54
C HIS A 220 -3.79 -63.12 10.57
N ASP A 221 -2.46 -63.11 10.64
CA ASP A 221 -1.63 -64.32 10.71
C ASP A 221 -1.51 -64.90 12.15
N MET A 222 -2.17 -64.29 13.15
CA MET A 222 -2.31 -64.79 14.53
C MET A 222 -3.64 -65.49 14.77
#